data_AF-A0A9E4IMN6-F1
#
_entry.id   AF-A0A9E4IMN6-F1
#
_cell.length_a   1.000
_cell.length_b   1.000
_cell.length_c   1.000
_cell.angle_alpha   90.00
_cell.angle_beta   90.00
_cell.angle_gamma   90.00
#
_symmetry.space_group_name_H-M   'P 1'
#
loop_
_entity.id
_entity.type
_entity.pdbx_description
1 polymer ?
#
loop_
_entity_poly.entity_id
_entity_poly.type
_entity_poly.pdbx_seq_one_letter_code
_entity_poly.pdbx_strand_id
1 'polypeptide(L)'
;MSASLSEGRTTPLRVRARADDVSPNVVPNPRTNRSGRDAAIPPARGLAGELRPDRDWHLRQMIETERELRRLRARPAEGIGRASRGLAAAVSDIPQVGDTLTVRSAIVPGGGVQCTANTPIKSTVRTVGEHFIIVEDDRLAGRFTEEDYADLDRELDEFIAPVSHEYFGEPDDLDGNQRVIAFFTGEVNRLSEPESGSVVIGFHWIGNLFERENCPASNEAEIVWLIGPDPDAEFGIEIGTDFVKRVARSLVAHEYQHLLNASQRLGGQRGQDTWGNADLWVNEGLSHVAEEVTGFYRQGLRVRGNYGYTELIAGDPDLVAFRDFFEGNLENARAYLSAPTEFNPLALNNNTLDFATRGWGYVFVRWFGDRYGPAGPGGIVAGSGEAALYRELAVGGPGYLFGYENLLRAAEVVAGETSAWGDVLAEYFSASAADDANEA
;
A
#
# COMPACT_ATOMS: atom_id res chain seq x y z
N MET A 1 -49.37 -27.94 3.77
CA MET A 1 -49.41 -26.77 2.88
C MET A 1 -47.99 -26.28 2.74
N SER A 2 -47.43 -26.44 1.55
CA SER A 2 -46.08 -26.02 1.17
C SER A 2 -46.10 -24.53 0.85
N ALA A 3 -45.16 -23.75 1.41
CA ALA A 3 -44.96 -22.35 1.04
C ALA A 3 -43.73 -22.28 0.13
N SER A 4 -43.97 -21.97 -1.14
CA SER A 4 -42.99 -21.80 -2.22
C SER A 4 -42.21 -20.49 -2.06
N LEU A 5 -40.90 -20.58 -2.23
CA LEU A 5 -40.00 -19.45 -2.48
C LEU A 5 -40.43 -18.72 -3.76
N SER A 6 -40.70 -17.42 -3.69
CA SER A 6 -40.88 -16.59 -4.88
C SER A 6 -39.52 -16.17 -5.41
N GLU A 7 -39.19 -16.63 -6.63
CA GLU A 7 -38.03 -16.22 -7.40
C GLU A 7 -37.99 -14.69 -7.61
N GLY A 8 -36.86 -14.07 -7.28
CA GLY A 8 -36.60 -12.67 -7.58
C GLY A 8 -36.50 -12.46 -9.08
N ARG A 9 -37.36 -11.59 -9.63
CA ARG A 9 -37.30 -11.18 -11.04
C ARG A 9 -36.01 -10.39 -11.30
N THR A 10 -35.12 -10.94 -12.12
CA THR A 10 -34.06 -10.17 -12.78
C THR A 10 -34.68 -9.37 -13.92
N THR A 11 -34.53 -8.04 -13.89
CA THR A 11 -34.87 -7.18 -15.03
C THR A 11 -33.57 -6.95 -15.81
N PRO A 12 -33.50 -7.28 -17.10
CA PRO A 12 -32.32 -6.96 -17.90
C PRO A 12 -32.19 -5.44 -18.00
N LEU A 13 -31.13 -4.88 -17.40
CA LEU A 13 -30.76 -3.48 -17.55
C LEU A 13 -30.29 -3.28 -18.99
N ARG A 14 -31.04 -2.54 -19.80
CA ARG A 14 -30.56 -2.03 -21.10
C ARG A 14 -30.07 -0.61 -20.90
N VAL A 15 -28.76 -0.46 -20.70
CA VAL A 15 -28.10 0.86 -20.66
C VAL A 15 -27.80 1.28 -22.10
N ARG A 16 -28.22 2.49 -22.48
CA ARG A 16 -27.75 3.18 -23.70
C ARG A 16 -26.79 4.28 -23.23
N ALA A 17 -25.52 4.18 -23.61
CA ALA A 17 -24.51 5.20 -23.34
C ALA A 17 -24.49 6.28 -24.43
N ARG A 18 -24.14 7.52 -24.05
CA ARG A 18 -23.72 8.62 -24.92
C ARG A 18 -22.35 9.10 -24.44
N ALA A 19 -21.46 9.44 -25.37
CA ALA A 19 -20.05 9.75 -25.14
C ALA A 19 -19.76 11.19 -24.67
N ASP A 20 -20.65 11.80 -23.88
CA ASP A 20 -20.53 13.23 -23.56
C ASP A 20 -19.86 13.52 -22.20
N ASP A 21 -19.54 12.51 -21.38
CA ASP A 21 -19.07 12.69 -20.00
C ASP A 21 -17.64 12.14 -19.78
N VAL A 22 -16.63 12.78 -20.37
CA VAL A 22 -15.27 12.72 -19.80
C VAL A 22 -15.33 13.39 -18.43
N SER A 23 -14.71 12.80 -17.39
CA SER A 23 -14.65 13.43 -16.06
C SER A 23 -14.24 14.90 -16.20
N PRO A 24 -15.00 15.86 -15.64
CA PRO A 24 -14.70 17.30 -15.76
C PRO A 24 -13.37 17.69 -15.10
N ASN A 25 -12.70 16.75 -14.44
CA ASN A 25 -11.46 16.92 -13.70
C ASN A 25 -10.19 16.61 -14.51
N VAL A 26 -10.29 16.33 -15.82
CA VAL A 26 -9.12 16.15 -16.70
C VAL A 26 -8.47 17.50 -16.99
N VAL A 27 -7.17 17.63 -16.68
CA VAL A 27 -6.40 18.85 -16.99
C VAL A 27 -5.59 18.64 -18.28
N PRO A 28 -5.71 19.51 -19.30
CA PRO A 28 -4.95 19.39 -20.54
C PRO A 28 -3.43 19.39 -20.32
N ASN A 29 -2.75 18.42 -20.93
CA ASN A 29 -1.31 18.19 -20.77
C ASN A 29 -0.45 19.24 -21.53
N PRO A 30 0.48 19.95 -20.86
CA PRO A 30 1.41 20.88 -21.52
C PRO A 30 2.53 20.20 -22.34
N ARG A 31 2.70 18.86 -22.26
CA ARG A 31 3.70 18.08 -23.03
C ARG A 31 3.25 17.70 -24.45
N THR A 32 2.10 18.19 -24.92
CA THR A 32 1.45 17.86 -26.21
C THR A 32 2.18 18.33 -27.49
N ASN A 33 3.50 18.53 -27.47
CA ASN A 33 4.27 18.98 -28.63
C ASN A 33 5.28 17.97 -29.20
N ARG A 34 5.18 16.68 -28.85
CA ARG A 34 5.88 15.62 -29.59
C ARG A 34 4.88 14.80 -30.38
N SER A 35 4.81 15.04 -31.68
CA SER A 35 4.14 14.18 -32.64
C SER A 35 4.80 12.79 -32.63
N GLY A 36 4.37 11.93 -31.72
CA GLY A 36 4.77 10.53 -31.67
C GLY A 36 4.01 9.76 -32.73
N ARG A 37 4.72 9.36 -33.79
CA ARG A 37 4.24 8.29 -34.68
C ARG A 37 4.05 7.02 -33.85
N ASP A 38 3.03 6.24 -34.19
CA ASP A 38 2.76 4.90 -33.66
C ASP A 38 4.04 4.05 -33.59
N ALA A 39 4.71 4.10 -32.45
CA ALA A 39 5.81 3.22 -32.14
C ALA A 39 5.19 1.91 -31.69
N ALA A 40 5.48 0.83 -32.42
CA ALA A 40 4.99 -0.50 -32.07
C ALA A 40 5.31 -0.81 -30.59
N ILE A 41 4.27 -1.20 -29.86
CA ILE A 41 4.33 -1.68 -28.48
C ILE A 41 5.39 -2.78 -28.42
N PRO A 42 6.54 -2.57 -27.75
CA PRO A 42 7.43 -3.68 -27.47
C PRO A 42 6.65 -4.67 -26.60
N PRO A 43 6.65 -5.98 -26.88
CA PRO A 43 6.03 -6.92 -25.97
C PRO A 43 6.64 -6.70 -24.58
N ALA A 44 5.77 -6.62 -23.56
CA ALA A 44 6.19 -6.73 -22.17
C ALA A 44 6.92 -8.07 -22.03
N ARG A 45 8.25 -8.04 -22.19
CA ARG A 45 9.10 -9.13 -21.77
C ARG A 45 9.11 -9.05 -20.25
N GLY A 46 8.13 -9.70 -19.62
CA GLY A 46 8.46 -10.37 -18.37
C GLY A 46 9.68 -11.23 -18.68
N LEU A 47 10.82 -10.87 -18.11
CA LEU A 47 12.03 -11.66 -18.29
C LEU A 47 11.69 -13.06 -17.77
N ALA A 48 11.64 -14.04 -18.66
CA ALA A 48 11.46 -15.42 -18.26
C ALA A 48 12.57 -15.76 -17.24
N GLY A 49 12.18 -16.01 -15.98
CA GLY A 49 13.10 -16.26 -14.87
C GLY A 49 13.13 -15.19 -13.77
N GLU A 50 12.41 -14.07 -13.90
CA GLU A 50 12.35 -13.05 -12.84
C GLU A 50 11.34 -13.42 -11.74
N LEU A 51 11.77 -13.31 -10.48
CA LEU A 51 10.92 -13.55 -9.30
C LEU A 51 9.73 -12.59 -9.29
N ARG A 52 8.54 -13.09 -8.92
CA ARG A 52 7.32 -12.27 -8.81
C ARG A 52 6.95 -12.04 -7.35
N PRO A 53 6.55 -10.83 -6.92
CA PRO A 53 6.05 -10.63 -5.57
C PRO A 53 4.86 -11.53 -5.22
N ASP A 54 4.92 -12.26 -4.10
CA ASP A 54 3.79 -12.99 -3.51
C ASP A 54 2.90 -12.02 -2.75
N ARG A 55 1.99 -11.39 -3.49
CA ARG A 55 1.06 -10.39 -2.95
C ARG A 55 -0.09 -11.00 -2.15
N ASP A 56 -0.33 -12.31 -2.29
CA ASP A 56 -1.40 -12.99 -1.55
C ASP A 56 -0.96 -13.31 -0.12
N TRP A 57 0.34 -13.51 0.11
CA TRP A 57 0.88 -13.72 1.46
C TRP A 57 0.54 -12.57 2.40
N HIS A 58 0.75 -11.33 1.95
CA HIS A 58 0.50 -10.12 2.75
C HIS A 58 -0.94 -10.01 3.24
N LEU A 59 -1.91 -10.22 2.35
CA LEU A 59 -3.34 -10.19 2.69
C LEU A 59 -3.71 -11.27 3.71
N ARG A 60 -3.15 -12.48 3.55
CA ARG A 60 -3.34 -13.56 4.54
C ARG A 60 -2.78 -13.15 5.91
N GLN A 61 -1.63 -12.46 5.94
CA GLN A 61 -1.07 -11.97 7.20
C GLN A 61 -1.89 -10.87 7.84
N MET A 62 -2.45 -9.93 7.07
CA MET A 62 -3.34 -8.90 7.62
C MET A 62 -4.58 -9.53 8.27
N ILE A 63 -5.18 -10.53 7.63
CA ILE A 63 -6.32 -11.28 8.19
C ILE A 63 -5.93 -12.00 9.48
N GLU A 64 -4.81 -12.71 9.50
CA GLU A 64 -4.40 -13.43 10.72
C GLU A 64 -4.03 -12.45 11.84
N THR A 65 -3.37 -11.34 11.52
CA THR A 65 -3.09 -10.28 12.48
C THR A 65 -4.38 -9.70 13.06
N GLU A 66 -5.39 -9.42 12.23
CA GLU A 66 -6.70 -8.96 12.72
C GLU A 66 -7.35 -10.00 13.64
N ARG A 67 -7.27 -11.28 13.30
CA ARG A 67 -7.79 -12.37 14.15
C ARG A 67 -7.03 -12.47 15.47
N GLU A 68 -5.70 -12.37 15.45
CA GLU A 68 -4.85 -12.37 16.63
C GLU A 68 -5.20 -11.19 17.54
N LEU A 69 -5.34 -9.99 16.99
CA LEU A 69 -5.74 -8.80 17.75
C LEU A 69 -7.14 -8.93 18.35
N ARG A 70 -8.11 -9.46 17.60
CA ARG A 70 -9.44 -9.78 18.15
C ARG A 70 -9.36 -10.77 19.32
N ARG A 71 -8.47 -11.77 19.27
CA ARG A 71 -8.24 -12.72 20.38
C ARG A 71 -7.58 -12.05 21.58
N LEU A 72 -6.56 -11.22 21.37
CA LEU A 72 -5.87 -10.49 22.44
C LEU A 72 -6.84 -9.55 23.17
N ARG A 73 -7.76 -8.89 22.46
CA ARG A 73 -8.84 -8.04 23.02
C ARG A 73 -9.88 -8.79 23.84
N ALA A 74 -10.10 -10.08 23.60
CA ALA A 74 -11.11 -10.86 24.32
C ALA A 74 -10.67 -11.23 25.75
N ARG A 75 -9.45 -10.86 26.16
CA ARG A 75 -8.94 -11.06 27.52
C ARG A 75 -9.53 -9.99 28.47
N PRO A 76 -9.99 -10.32 29.70
CA PRO A 76 -10.62 -9.35 30.57
C PRO A 76 -9.62 -8.32 31.13
N ALA A 77 -9.95 -7.04 30.96
CA ALA A 77 -9.47 -5.88 31.72
C ALA A 77 -8.01 -5.40 31.58
N GLU A 78 -7.32 -5.74 30.51
CA GLU A 78 -6.15 -4.99 30.04
C GLU A 78 -6.41 -4.68 28.57
N GLY A 79 -6.80 -3.44 28.26
CA GLY A 79 -6.84 -3.00 26.87
C GLY A 79 -5.47 -3.21 26.25
N ILE A 80 -5.40 -3.56 24.96
CA ILE A 80 -4.13 -3.55 24.25
C ILE A 80 -3.67 -2.09 24.23
N GLY A 81 -2.80 -1.74 25.17
CA GLY A 81 -2.16 -0.44 25.19
C GLY A 81 -1.36 -0.31 23.90
N ARG A 82 -1.70 0.68 23.07
CA ARG A 82 -0.72 1.23 22.13
C ARG A 82 0.51 1.59 22.96
N ALA A 83 1.71 1.33 22.45
CA ALA A 83 2.94 1.78 23.09
C ALA A 83 2.78 3.26 23.48
N SER A 84 2.67 3.52 24.77
CA SER A 84 2.70 4.89 25.25
C SER A 84 4.12 5.39 25.07
N ARG A 85 4.31 6.64 24.61
CA ARG A 85 5.59 7.34 24.81
C ARG A 85 5.83 7.37 26.31
N GLY A 86 6.49 6.34 26.83
CA GLY A 86 6.64 6.15 28.25
C GLY A 86 7.29 7.39 28.86
N LEU A 87 6.92 7.70 30.10
CA LEU A 87 7.53 8.71 30.97
C LEU A 87 9.01 8.38 31.33
N ALA A 88 9.76 7.94 30.34
CA ALA A 88 11.17 7.64 30.32
C ALA A 88 11.74 8.06 28.95
N ALA A 89 11.54 9.33 28.59
CA ALA A 89 12.40 10.02 27.64
C ALA A 89 13.79 10.15 28.27
N ALA A 90 14.54 9.05 28.28
CA ALA A 90 15.95 9.02 28.62
C ALA A 90 16.71 8.80 27.30
N VAL A 91 16.88 9.89 26.53
CA VAL A 91 17.72 10.01 25.32
C VAL A 91 17.24 9.09 24.18
N SER A 92 16.38 9.45 23.22
CA SER A 92 16.28 10.65 22.35
C SER A 92 17.56 11.01 21.62
N ASP A 93 18.18 10.05 20.94
CA ASP A 93 19.10 10.39 19.84
C ASP A 93 18.65 9.63 18.59
N ILE A 94 18.48 10.38 17.50
CA ILE A 94 18.43 9.79 16.15
C ILE A 94 19.73 8.99 16.02
N PRO A 95 19.66 7.67 15.74
CA PRO A 95 20.85 6.83 15.72
C PRO A 95 21.83 7.34 14.65
N GLN A 96 23.09 6.98 14.81
CA GLN A 96 24.14 7.32 13.86
C GLN A 96 24.43 6.14 12.92
N VAL A 97 24.93 6.43 11.72
CA VAL A 97 25.39 5.39 10.81
C VAL A 97 26.47 4.54 11.49
N GLY A 98 26.30 3.21 11.43
CA GLY A 98 27.16 2.25 12.11
C GLY A 98 26.72 1.87 13.53
N ASP A 99 25.73 2.55 14.10
CA ASP A 99 25.12 2.11 15.36
C ASP A 99 24.47 0.74 15.17
N THR A 100 24.48 -0.07 16.24
CA THR A 100 23.86 -1.40 16.23
C THR A 100 22.62 -1.42 17.08
N LEU A 101 21.58 -2.10 16.60
CA LEU A 101 20.32 -2.32 17.31
C LEU A 101 19.90 -3.78 17.26
N THR A 102 18.99 -4.15 18.14
CA THR A 102 18.33 -5.47 18.11
C THR A 102 16.88 -5.31 17.68
N VAL A 103 16.58 -5.80 16.48
CA VAL A 103 15.21 -5.86 15.96
C VAL A 103 14.61 -7.22 16.32
N ARG A 104 13.38 -7.24 16.83
CA ARG A 104 12.66 -8.46 17.21
C ARG A 104 11.78 -8.90 16.05
N SER A 105 12.00 -10.10 15.55
CA SER A 105 11.17 -10.66 14.50
C SER A 105 9.97 -11.39 15.07
N ALA A 106 8.80 -11.03 14.55
CA ALA A 106 7.54 -11.71 14.75
C ALA A 106 7.37 -12.93 13.82
N ILE A 107 8.32 -13.16 12.90
CA ILE A 107 8.23 -14.25 11.92
C ILE A 107 8.41 -15.59 12.64
N VAL A 108 7.48 -16.53 12.41
CA VAL A 108 7.50 -17.88 13.01
C VAL A 108 7.99 -18.95 12.02
N PRO A 109 8.57 -20.06 12.53
CA PRO A 109 8.83 -21.24 11.71
C PRO A 109 7.55 -21.74 11.04
N GLY A 110 7.61 -22.02 9.73
CA GLY A 110 6.43 -22.39 8.92
C GLY A 110 5.74 -21.21 8.24
N GLY A 111 6.24 -19.99 8.42
CA GLY A 111 5.77 -18.78 7.75
C GLY A 111 4.72 -18.01 8.55
N GLY A 112 4.63 -16.71 8.25
CA GLY A 112 3.70 -15.78 8.90
C GLY A 112 4.28 -15.06 10.11
N VAL A 113 3.47 -14.18 10.71
CA VAL A 113 3.86 -13.28 11.81
C VAL A 113 2.95 -13.44 13.03
N GLN A 114 3.52 -13.45 14.24
CA GLN A 114 2.76 -13.64 15.49
C GLN A 114 3.33 -12.81 16.64
N CYS A 115 2.47 -12.27 17.50
CA CYS A 115 2.91 -11.47 18.66
C CYS A 115 3.76 -12.24 19.66
N THR A 116 3.60 -13.57 19.75
CA THR A 116 4.32 -14.42 20.70
C THR A 116 5.71 -14.83 20.22
N ALA A 117 6.03 -14.65 18.94
CA ALA A 117 7.37 -14.84 18.41
C ALA A 117 8.28 -13.71 18.88
N ASN A 118 9.58 -13.96 19.03
CA ASN A 118 10.53 -12.92 19.41
C ASN A 118 11.95 -13.38 19.09
N THR A 119 12.26 -13.49 17.80
CA THR A 119 13.61 -13.84 17.36
C THR A 119 14.45 -12.56 17.29
N PRO A 120 15.46 -12.37 18.15
CA PRO A 120 16.29 -11.17 18.09
C PRO A 120 17.23 -11.23 16.88
N ILE A 121 17.27 -10.14 16.11
CA ILE A 121 18.16 -9.95 14.96
C ILE A 121 19.11 -8.80 15.29
N LYS A 122 20.41 -9.11 15.31
CA LYS A 122 21.44 -8.08 15.42
C LYS A 122 21.53 -7.34 14.09
N SER A 123 21.43 -6.02 14.14
CA SER A 123 21.29 -5.18 12.96
C SER A 123 22.13 -3.92 13.09
N THR A 124 22.49 -3.33 11.95
CA THR A 124 23.34 -2.14 11.85
C THR A 124 22.63 -1.04 11.06
N VAL A 125 22.71 0.19 11.54
CA VAL A 125 22.22 1.39 10.82
C VAL A 125 23.12 1.69 9.63
N ARG A 126 22.53 1.75 8.44
CA ARG A 126 23.23 1.99 7.16
C ARG A 126 23.09 3.42 6.68
N THR A 127 21.89 4.00 6.78
CA THR A 127 21.65 5.42 6.50
C THR A 127 20.70 6.01 7.54
N VAL A 128 20.77 7.33 7.67
CA VAL A 128 19.94 8.13 8.56
C VAL A 128 19.50 9.35 7.77
N GLY A 129 18.32 9.24 7.17
CA GLY A 129 17.71 10.25 6.34
C GLY A 129 16.90 11.29 7.14
N GLU A 130 16.09 12.08 6.43
CA GLU A 130 15.14 13.05 7.01
C GLU A 130 13.85 12.39 7.50
N HIS A 131 13.39 11.31 6.88
CA HIS A 131 12.17 10.61 7.27
C HIS A 131 12.40 9.12 7.55
N PHE A 132 13.43 8.52 6.96
CA PHE A 132 13.75 7.10 7.15
C PHE A 132 15.12 6.85 7.80
N ILE A 133 15.25 5.68 8.43
CA ILE A 133 16.52 5.06 8.82
C ILE A 133 16.58 3.72 8.12
N ILE A 134 17.59 3.50 7.27
CA ILE A 134 17.80 2.17 6.69
C ILE A 134 18.64 1.34 7.65
N VAL A 135 18.08 0.20 8.05
CA VAL A 135 18.73 -0.76 8.95
C VAL A 135 18.91 -2.08 8.19
N GLU A 136 20.09 -2.68 8.35
CA GLU A 136 20.39 -3.98 7.76
C GLU A 136 20.62 -5.02 8.86
N ASP A 137 20.05 -6.21 8.67
CA ASP A 137 20.44 -7.42 9.37
C ASP A 137 21.94 -7.73 9.16
N ASP A 138 22.71 -7.86 10.24
CA ASP A 138 24.17 -8.07 10.18
C ASP A 138 24.56 -9.32 9.36
N ARG A 139 23.64 -10.28 9.21
CA ARG A 139 23.89 -11.50 8.43
C ARG A 139 23.84 -11.27 6.92
N LEU A 140 23.34 -10.12 6.47
CA LEU A 140 23.36 -9.70 5.06
C LEU A 140 24.55 -8.80 4.73
N ALA A 141 25.40 -8.47 5.71
CA ALA A 141 26.45 -7.47 5.58
C ALA A 141 27.36 -7.70 4.35
N GLY A 142 27.57 -6.63 3.59
CA GLY A 142 28.44 -6.62 2.41
C GLY A 142 27.75 -7.01 1.11
N ARG A 143 26.44 -7.31 1.13
CA ARG A 143 25.66 -7.64 -0.07
C ARG A 143 25.15 -6.41 -0.82
N PHE A 144 24.90 -5.31 -0.10
CA PHE A 144 24.75 -3.97 -0.67
C PHE A 144 26.01 -3.14 -0.45
N THR A 145 26.26 -2.22 -1.38
CA THR A 145 27.27 -1.17 -1.26
C THR A 145 26.73 0.05 -0.51
N GLU A 146 27.60 0.94 -0.07
CA GLU A 146 27.19 2.23 0.52
C GLU A 146 26.38 3.08 -0.48
N GLU A 147 26.70 2.99 -1.77
CA GLU A 147 25.97 3.69 -2.85
C GLU A 147 24.55 3.13 -3.01
N ASP A 148 24.37 1.79 -2.92
CA ASP A 148 23.03 1.18 -2.98
C ASP A 148 22.13 1.70 -1.84
N TYR A 149 22.68 1.85 -0.62
CA TYR A 149 21.93 2.41 0.50
C TYR A 149 21.62 3.90 0.32
N ALA A 150 22.59 4.70 -0.11
CA ALA A 150 22.39 6.12 -0.35
C ALA A 150 21.33 6.36 -1.44
N ASP A 151 21.31 5.54 -2.49
CA ASP A 151 20.28 5.59 -3.52
C ASP A 151 18.90 5.24 -2.96
N LEU A 152 18.78 4.19 -2.15
CA LEU A 152 17.51 3.84 -1.51
C LEU A 152 17.02 4.94 -0.58
N ASP A 153 17.90 5.47 0.29
CA ASP A 153 17.60 6.55 1.23
C ASP A 153 17.02 7.78 0.52
N ARG A 154 17.66 8.19 -0.58
CA ARG A 154 17.19 9.26 -1.46
C ARG A 154 15.82 8.95 -2.05
N GLU A 155 15.56 7.71 -2.48
CA GLU A 155 14.23 7.33 -2.98
C GLU A 155 13.15 7.45 -1.90
N LEU A 156 13.46 7.01 -0.68
CA LEU A 156 12.53 7.04 0.44
C LEU A 156 12.21 8.48 0.88
N ASP A 157 13.22 9.32 1.04
CA ASP A 157 13.07 10.68 1.57
C ASP A 157 12.64 11.71 0.53
N GLU A 158 13.14 11.65 -0.71
CA GLU A 158 12.83 12.67 -1.72
C GLU A 158 11.49 12.44 -2.42
N PHE A 159 11.04 11.18 -2.51
CA PHE A 159 9.84 10.82 -3.29
C PHE A 159 8.75 10.17 -2.45
N ILE A 160 9.07 9.14 -1.66
CA ILE A 160 8.04 8.37 -0.97
C ILE A 160 7.47 9.15 0.22
N ALA A 161 8.31 9.59 1.16
CA ALA A 161 7.85 10.29 2.36
C ALA A 161 6.99 11.51 2.05
N PRO A 162 7.42 12.49 1.23
CA PRO A 162 6.64 13.69 0.98
C PRO A 162 5.26 13.39 0.37
N VAL A 163 5.19 12.42 -0.55
CA VAL A 163 3.92 12.01 -1.16
C VAL A 163 3.03 11.30 -0.14
N SER A 164 3.59 10.35 0.62
CA SER A 164 2.84 9.63 1.64
C SER A 164 2.32 10.56 2.74
N HIS A 165 3.11 11.54 3.18
CA HIS A 165 2.71 12.55 4.17
C HIS A 165 1.56 13.42 3.68
N GLU A 166 1.64 13.86 2.43
CA GLU A 166 0.60 14.67 1.80
C GLU A 166 -0.71 13.91 1.64
N TYR A 167 -0.65 12.64 1.27
CA TYR A 167 -1.84 11.86 0.94
C TYR A 167 -2.46 11.14 2.13
N PHE A 168 -1.65 10.71 3.10
CA PHE A 168 -2.11 9.76 4.11
C PHE A 168 -1.92 10.25 5.54
N GLY A 169 -0.99 11.15 5.84
CA GLY A 169 -0.69 11.51 7.24
C GLY A 169 0.78 11.45 7.59
N GLU A 170 1.10 12.00 8.75
CA GLU A 170 2.41 11.83 9.36
C GLU A 170 2.46 10.50 10.12
N PRO A 171 3.63 9.85 10.21
CA PRO A 171 3.80 8.73 11.09
C PRO A 171 3.69 9.20 12.55
N ASP A 172 3.40 8.25 13.43
CA ASP A 172 3.74 8.43 14.82
C ASP A 172 5.27 8.33 15.01
N ASP A 173 5.73 8.68 16.21
CA ASP A 173 7.13 8.47 16.61
C ASP A 173 7.10 7.84 18.00
N LEU A 174 6.96 6.51 18.01
CA LEU A 174 6.80 5.68 19.20
C LEU A 174 8.13 5.44 19.92
N ASP A 175 9.20 5.21 19.16
CA ASP A 175 10.52 4.91 19.70
C ASP A 175 11.39 6.16 19.95
N GLY A 176 10.92 7.34 19.54
CA GLY A 176 11.57 8.62 19.78
C GLY A 176 12.73 8.91 18.84
N ASN A 177 12.89 8.13 17.76
CA ASN A 177 13.94 8.33 16.76
C ASN A 177 13.53 9.36 15.68
N GLN A 178 12.27 9.82 15.67
CA GLN A 178 11.68 10.79 14.73
C GLN A 178 11.65 10.34 13.25
N ARG A 179 11.79 9.04 12.98
CA ARG A 179 11.96 8.44 11.65
C ARG A 179 11.25 7.08 11.58
N VAL A 180 11.04 6.58 10.37
CA VAL A 180 10.57 5.21 10.14
C VAL A 180 11.75 4.31 9.79
N ILE A 181 11.80 3.10 10.35
CA ILE A 181 12.85 2.13 10.07
C ILE A 181 12.48 1.33 8.82
N ALA A 182 13.30 1.42 7.78
CA ALA A 182 13.29 0.52 6.62
C ALA A 182 14.28 -0.62 6.89
N PHE A 183 13.77 -1.79 7.28
CA PHE A 183 14.60 -2.90 7.78
C PHE A 183 14.77 -4.02 6.75
N PHE A 184 15.97 -4.16 6.19
CA PHE A 184 16.35 -5.24 5.28
C PHE A 184 16.82 -6.46 6.06
N THR A 185 16.16 -7.61 5.88
CA THR A 185 16.51 -8.83 6.63
C THR A 185 16.29 -10.12 5.84
N GLY A 186 17.18 -11.09 6.08
CA GLY A 186 17.05 -12.44 5.56
C GLY A 186 15.87 -13.21 6.17
N GLU A 187 15.25 -12.74 7.27
CA GLU A 187 14.01 -13.38 7.75
C GLU A 187 12.85 -13.21 6.78
N VAL A 188 12.78 -12.11 6.03
CA VAL A 188 11.75 -11.92 4.99
C VAL A 188 11.98 -12.93 3.85
N ASN A 189 13.23 -13.17 3.47
CA ASN A 189 13.58 -14.14 2.42
C ASN A 189 13.04 -15.54 2.75
N ARG A 190 13.10 -15.94 4.03
CA ARG A 190 12.60 -17.25 4.53
C ARG A 190 11.10 -17.43 4.44
N LEU A 191 10.33 -16.36 4.20
CA LEU A 191 8.89 -16.45 4.01
C LEU A 191 8.52 -17.00 2.62
N SER A 192 9.48 -17.05 1.71
CA SER A 192 9.28 -17.50 0.34
C SER A 192 9.58 -18.99 0.22
N GLU A 193 8.65 -19.75 -0.34
CA GLU A 193 8.87 -21.17 -0.63
C GLU A 193 9.86 -21.31 -1.80
N PRO A 194 10.90 -22.17 -1.68
CA PRO A 194 11.76 -22.49 -2.80
C PRO A 194 10.97 -22.98 -4.01
N GLU A 195 11.39 -22.58 -5.22
CA GLU A 195 10.84 -23.04 -6.51
C GLU A 195 9.38 -22.62 -6.82
N SER A 196 8.73 -21.80 -5.98
CA SER A 196 7.36 -21.31 -6.22
C SER A 196 7.23 -20.35 -7.41
N GLY A 197 8.34 -19.68 -7.79
CA GLY A 197 8.34 -18.56 -8.73
C GLY A 197 7.80 -17.25 -8.16
N SER A 198 7.39 -17.23 -6.88
CA SER A 198 6.93 -16.06 -6.15
C SER A 198 7.72 -15.81 -4.86
N VAL A 199 7.84 -14.55 -4.45
CA VAL A 199 8.68 -14.12 -3.32
C VAL A 199 7.95 -13.11 -2.45
N VAL A 200 7.93 -13.32 -1.14
CA VAL A 200 7.48 -12.31 -0.19
C VAL A 200 8.55 -11.22 -0.14
N ILE A 201 8.19 -10.01 -0.59
CA ILE A 201 9.14 -8.90 -0.74
C ILE A 201 9.25 -8.02 0.52
N GLY A 202 8.29 -8.12 1.43
CA GLY A 202 8.27 -7.40 2.70
C GLY A 202 6.84 -7.11 3.16
N PHE A 203 6.71 -6.34 4.24
CA PHE A 203 5.43 -6.03 4.88
C PHE A 203 5.56 -4.95 5.95
N HIS A 204 4.46 -4.25 6.23
CA HIS A 204 4.17 -3.61 7.50
C HIS A 204 3.49 -4.60 8.45
N TRP A 205 3.88 -4.60 9.73
CA TRP A 205 3.20 -5.36 10.77
C TRP A 205 2.83 -4.45 11.94
N ILE A 206 1.52 -4.26 12.13
CA ILE A 206 0.95 -3.39 13.18
C ILE A 206 1.35 -3.81 14.59
N GLY A 207 1.72 -5.08 14.80
CA GLY A 207 2.16 -5.57 16.11
C GLY A 207 3.37 -4.83 16.67
N ASN A 208 4.19 -4.21 15.80
CA ASN A 208 5.30 -3.35 16.21
C ASN A 208 4.87 -2.06 16.93
N LEU A 209 3.59 -1.68 16.86
CA LEU A 209 3.08 -0.44 17.46
C LEU A 209 2.46 -0.67 18.86
N PHE A 210 2.42 -1.91 19.35
CA PHE A 210 1.84 -2.26 20.65
C PHE A 210 2.89 -2.35 21.76
N GLU A 211 2.44 -2.21 23.01
CA GLU A 211 3.29 -2.46 24.18
C GLU A 211 3.77 -3.93 24.21
N ARG A 212 5.05 -4.14 24.53
CA ARG A 212 5.66 -5.48 24.58
C ARG A 212 5.01 -6.42 25.58
N GLU A 213 4.37 -5.88 26.62
CA GLU A 213 3.62 -6.67 27.60
C GLU A 213 2.50 -7.48 26.94
N ASN A 214 1.84 -6.89 25.94
CA ASN A 214 0.74 -7.52 25.20
C ASN A 214 1.21 -8.24 23.94
N CYS A 215 2.30 -7.77 23.33
CA CYS A 215 2.87 -8.33 22.11
C CYS A 215 4.39 -8.47 22.25
N PRO A 216 4.91 -9.61 22.77
CA PRO A 216 6.35 -9.81 23.00
C PRO A 216 7.28 -9.58 21.80
N ALA A 217 6.79 -9.78 20.57
CA ALA A 217 7.54 -9.49 19.34
C ALA A 217 7.65 -8.00 19.01
N SER A 218 6.84 -7.14 19.66
CA SER A 218 6.77 -5.73 19.34
C SER A 218 8.13 -5.05 19.51
N ASN A 219 8.48 -4.24 18.52
CA ASN A 219 9.62 -3.35 18.62
C ASN A 219 9.27 -2.01 19.30
N GLU A 220 7.98 -1.70 19.47
CA GLU A 220 7.48 -0.39 19.92
C GLU A 220 7.99 0.74 19.01
N ALA A 221 8.00 0.49 17.69
CA ALA A 221 8.65 1.33 16.68
C ALA A 221 7.94 1.24 15.32
N GLU A 222 8.06 2.30 14.53
CA GLU A 222 7.60 2.37 13.16
C GLU A 222 8.56 1.63 12.22
N ILE A 223 8.21 0.42 11.79
CA ILE A 223 9.08 -0.44 10.96
C ILE A 223 8.35 -0.93 9.69
N VAL A 224 9.02 -0.79 8.54
CA VAL A 224 8.73 -1.51 7.29
C VAL A 224 9.77 -2.61 7.10
N TRP A 225 9.32 -3.86 7.00
CA TRP A 225 10.18 -5.03 6.80
C TRP A 225 10.41 -5.27 5.32
N LEU A 226 11.65 -5.45 4.91
CA LEU A 226 12.07 -5.55 3.53
C LEU A 226 12.90 -6.81 3.31
N ILE A 227 12.67 -7.43 2.15
CA ILE A 227 13.51 -8.52 1.63
C ILE A 227 14.96 -8.07 1.52
N GLY A 228 15.89 -8.92 1.95
CA GLY A 228 17.32 -8.66 1.87
C GLY A 228 17.96 -9.23 0.60
N PRO A 229 19.02 -8.61 0.06
CA PRO A 229 19.81 -9.22 -1.02
C PRO A 229 20.38 -10.56 -0.54
N ASP A 230 20.27 -11.61 -1.36
CA ASP A 230 20.73 -12.96 -1.05
C ASP A 230 21.18 -13.72 -2.31
N PRO A 231 22.26 -13.26 -2.97
CA PRO A 231 22.74 -13.86 -4.21
C PRO A 231 23.24 -15.29 -4.03
N ASP A 232 23.60 -15.68 -2.80
CA ASP A 232 24.09 -17.02 -2.46
C ASP A 232 23.00 -17.94 -1.88
N ALA A 233 21.75 -17.47 -1.81
CA ALA A 233 20.58 -18.19 -1.28
C ALA A 233 20.77 -18.75 0.15
N GLU A 234 21.48 -18.02 1.02
CA GLU A 234 21.74 -18.45 2.40
C GLU A 234 20.47 -18.41 3.29
N PHE A 235 19.46 -17.65 2.87
CA PHE A 235 18.21 -17.41 3.61
C PHE A 235 16.98 -17.92 2.87
N GLY A 236 17.15 -18.81 1.89
CA GLY A 236 16.05 -19.49 1.20
C GLY A 236 16.27 -19.58 -0.30
N ILE A 237 15.92 -18.51 -1.01
CA ILE A 237 16.01 -18.42 -2.47
C ILE A 237 17.05 -17.38 -2.89
N GLU A 238 17.60 -17.56 -4.10
CA GLU A 238 18.52 -16.59 -4.70
C GLU A 238 17.80 -15.27 -4.98
N ILE A 239 18.28 -14.18 -4.38
CA ILE A 239 17.72 -12.84 -4.50
C ILE A 239 18.82 -11.86 -4.90
N GLY A 240 18.77 -11.39 -6.15
CA GLY A 240 19.72 -10.41 -6.67
C GLY A 240 19.54 -9.01 -6.06
N THR A 241 20.64 -8.26 -5.95
CA THR A 241 20.65 -6.89 -5.42
C THR A 241 19.77 -5.93 -6.22
N ASP A 242 19.80 -6.01 -7.56
CA ASP A 242 18.97 -5.18 -8.44
C ASP A 242 17.47 -5.48 -8.28
N PHE A 243 17.10 -6.73 -8.03
CA PHE A 243 15.72 -7.10 -7.71
C PHE A 243 15.27 -6.39 -6.43
N VAL A 244 16.06 -6.48 -5.36
CA VAL A 244 15.74 -5.86 -4.06
C VAL A 244 15.61 -4.35 -4.18
N LYS A 245 16.57 -3.68 -4.82
CA LYS A 245 16.51 -2.21 -5.02
C LYS A 245 15.26 -1.78 -5.76
N ARG A 246 14.86 -2.55 -6.77
CA ARG A 246 13.67 -2.27 -7.57
C ARG A 246 12.40 -2.42 -6.74
N VAL A 247 12.21 -3.56 -6.08
CA VAL A 247 10.97 -3.83 -5.33
C VAL A 247 10.86 -2.99 -4.06
N ALA A 248 11.97 -2.60 -3.44
CA ALA A 248 11.96 -1.77 -2.23
C ALA A 248 11.26 -0.41 -2.46
N ARG A 249 11.38 0.19 -3.65
CA ARG A 249 10.79 1.50 -3.95
C ARG A 249 9.27 1.49 -3.85
N SER A 250 8.60 0.66 -4.66
CA SER A 250 7.14 0.57 -4.61
C SER A 250 6.63 -0.09 -3.34
N LEU A 251 7.34 -1.08 -2.83
CA LEU A 251 6.96 -1.73 -1.58
C LEU A 251 6.99 -0.75 -0.40
N VAL A 252 8.01 0.10 -0.26
CA VAL A 252 8.01 1.07 0.84
C VAL A 252 6.88 2.09 0.67
N ALA A 253 6.56 2.55 -0.55
CA ALA A 253 5.38 3.38 -0.77
C ALA A 253 4.08 2.69 -0.31
N HIS A 254 3.94 1.40 -0.62
CA HIS A 254 2.80 0.55 -0.25
C HIS A 254 2.69 0.34 1.27
N GLU A 255 3.75 -0.18 1.88
CA GLU A 255 3.76 -0.53 3.31
C GLU A 255 3.82 0.69 4.21
N TYR A 256 4.39 1.80 3.73
CA TYR A 256 4.37 3.04 4.48
C TYR A 256 2.95 3.60 4.58
N GLN A 257 2.14 3.51 3.52
CA GLN A 257 0.71 3.83 3.61
C GLN A 257 0.04 3.02 4.72
N HIS A 258 0.29 1.71 4.80
CA HIS A 258 -0.31 0.87 5.83
C HIS A 258 0.10 1.31 7.23
N LEU A 259 1.39 1.62 7.40
CA LEU A 259 1.93 2.12 8.66
C LEU A 259 1.31 3.46 9.06
N LEU A 260 1.17 4.41 8.13
CA LEU A 260 0.56 5.73 8.38
C LEU A 260 -0.92 5.58 8.77
N ASN A 261 -1.66 4.72 8.06
CA ASN A 261 -3.04 4.42 8.37
C ASN A 261 -3.17 3.80 9.78
N ALA A 262 -2.35 2.79 10.08
CA ALA A 262 -2.33 2.13 11.39
C ALA A 262 -1.96 3.11 12.52
N SER A 263 -0.92 3.92 12.33
CA SER A 263 -0.44 4.91 13.30
C SER A 263 -1.56 5.88 13.70
N GLN A 264 -2.20 6.52 12.73
CA GLN A 264 -3.26 7.49 12.99
C GLN A 264 -4.50 6.87 13.63
N ARG A 265 -4.88 5.66 13.20
CA ARG A 265 -6.03 4.95 13.78
C ARG A 265 -5.75 4.43 15.19
N LEU A 266 -4.51 4.10 15.53
CA LEU A 266 -4.10 3.75 16.89
C LEU A 266 -3.85 4.98 17.78
N GLY A 267 -3.42 6.11 17.20
CA GLY A 267 -2.96 7.31 17.90
C GLY A 267 -3.98 8.35 18.31
N GLY A 268 -5.16 8.32 17.69
CA GLY A 268 -6.26 9.17 18.13
C GLY A 268 -6.83 8.70 19.48
N GLN A 269 -6.20 9.15 20.59
CA GLN A 269 -6.64 8.93 21.98
C GLN A 269 -8.16 9.07 22.18
N ARG A 270 -8.96 8.00 22.08
CA ARG A 270 -10.37 7.96 22.53
C ARG A 270 -10.86 6.60 23.04
N GLY A 271 -9.98 5.64 23.31
CA GLY A 271 -10.38 4.36 23.92
C GLY A 271 -11.36 3.51 23.09
N GLN A 272 -11.45 3.78 21.78
CA GLN A 272 -12.17 2.94 20.82
C GLN A 272 -11.14 2.35 19.86
N ASP A 273 -10.65 1.16 20.19
CA ASP A 273 -9.78 0.39 19.30
C ASP A 273 -10.61 -0.17 18.14
N THR A 274 -10.59 0.57 17.03
CA THR A 274 -11.43 0.41 15.85
C THR A 274 -10.85 -0.58 14.82
N TRP A 275 -9.60 -1.02 14.98
CA TRP A 275 -8.90 -1.83 13.97
C TRP A 275 -9.50 -3.24 13.75
N GLY A 276 -10.42 -3.69 14.61
CA GLY A 276 -11.11 -4.98 14.47
C GLY A 276 -12.12 -5.10 13.34
N ASN A 277 -12.27 -4.08 12.50
CA ASN A 277 -13.10 -4.06 11.30
C ASN A 277 -12.25 -3.59 10.12
N ALA A 278 -11.19 -4.33 9.79
CA ALA A 278 -10.23 -3.88 8.80
C ALA A 278 -10.92 -3.63 7.46
N ASP A 279 -10.84 -2.39 6.99
CA ASP A 279 -11.27 -1.97 5.66
C ASP A 279 -10.28 -2.48 4.61
N LEU A 280 -10.03 -3.80 4.59
CA LEU A 280 -8.87 -4.40 3.92
C LEU A 280 -8.78 -3.97 2.46
N TRP A 281 -9.91 -3.98 1.75
CA TRP A 281 -9.94 -3.63 0.34
C TRP A 281 -9.70 -2.13 0.07
N VAL A 282 -10.22 -1.23 0.92
CA VAL A 282 -9.94 0.22 0.79
C VAL A 282 -8.50 0.49 1.20
N ASN A 283 -8.01 -0.11 2.28
CA ASN A 283 -6.65 0.09 2.76
C ASN A 283 -5.62 -0.37 1.70
N GLU A 284 -5.83 -1.54 1.11
CA GLU A 284 -5.00 -2.05 0.00
C GLU A 284 -5.15 -1.20 -1.27
N GLY A 285 -6.37 -0.73 -1.57
CA GLY A 285 -6.60 0.22 -2.66
C GLY A 285 -5.82 1.52 -2.46
N LEU A 286 -5.79 2.06 -1.24
CA LEU A 286 -5.00 3.24 -0.86
C LEU A 286 -3.49 2.97 -0.98
N SER A 287 -2.99 1.79 -0.61
CA SER A 287 -1.58 1.43 -0.80
C SER A 287 -1.18 1.36 -2.26
N HIS A 288 -2.03 0.80 -3.13
CA HIS A 288 -1.79 0.81 -4.56
C HIS A 288 -1.87 2.23 -5.16
N VAL A 289 -2.76 3.09 -4.64
CA VAL A 289 -2.73 4.52 -4.96
C VAL A 289 -1.41 5.16 -4.49
N ALA A 290 -0.88 4.80 -3.32
CA ALA A 290 0.41 5.32 -2.83
C ALA A 290 1.57 5.00 -3.79
N GLU A 291 1.61 3.78 -4.32
CA GLU A 291 2.55 3.41 -5.38
C GLU A 291 2.38 4.31 -6.61
N GLU A 292 1.15 4.45 -7.13
CA GLU A 292 0.84 5.24 -8.33
C GLU A 292 1.23 6.72 -8.18
N VAL A 293 0.79 7.38 -7.10
CA VAL A 293 1.05 8.81 -6.90
C VAL A 293 2.53 9.10 -6.66
N THR A 294 3.26 8.17 -6.04
CA THR A 294 4.72 8.26 -5.89
C THR A 294 5.40 8.14 -7.25
N GLY A 295 4.97 7.18 -8.08
CA GLY A 295 5.46 6.99 -9.44
C GLY A 295 5.28 8.24 -10.31
N PHE A 296 4.10 8.87 -10.25
CA PHE A 296 3.85 10.13 -10.96
C PHE A 296 4.74 11.27 -10.45
N TYR A 297 4.89 11.41 -9.13
CA TYR A 297 5.73 12.45 -8.54
C TYR A 297 7.18 12.33 -8.98
N ARG A 298 7.70 11.10 -8.92
CA ARG A 298 9.05 10.77 -9.37
C ARG A 298 9.32 11.15 -10.82
N GLN A 299 8.33 11.01 -11.70
CA GLN A 299 8.44 11.39 -13.11
C GLN A 299 8.17 12.89 -13.38
N GLY A 300 7.89 13.67 -12.32
CA GLY A 300 7.45 15.07 -12.44
C GLY A 300 6.11 15.20 -13.18
N LEU A 301 5.27 14.18 -13.05
CA LEU A 301 3.91 14.12 -13.59
C LEU A 301 2.89 14.44 -12.48
N ARG A 302 1.62 14.58 -12.89
CA ARG A 302 0.49 14.83 -12.00
C ARG A 302 -0.58 13.81 -12.28
N VAL A 303 -1.34 13.42 -11.26
CA VAL A 303 -2.57 12.63 -11.49
C VAL A 303 -3.53 13.39 -12.42
N ARG A 304 -4.38 12.64 -13.14
CA ARG A 304 -5.34 13.16 -14.13
C ARG A 304 -4.73 13.88 -15.33
N GLY A 305 -3.44 13.67 -15.60
CA GLY A 305 -2.74 14.24 -16.76
C GLY A 305 -3.07 13.59 -18.12
N ASN A 306 -3.91 12.53 -18.12
CA ASN A 306 -4.29 11.75 -19.31
C ASN A 306 -3.09 11.31 -20.16
N TYR A 307 -2.19 10.52 -19.56
CA TYR A 307 -0.95 10.10 -20.19
C TYR A 307 -1.13 8.84 -21.03
N GLY A 308 -0.60 8.86 -22.25
CA GLY A 308 -0.44 7.64 -23.05
C GLY A 308 0.73 6.79 -22.55
N TYR A 309 0.73 5.49 -22.87
CA TYR A 309 1.81 4.57 -22.50
C TYR A 309 3.19 5.09 -22.92
N THR A 310 3.32 5.58 -24.16
CA THR A 310 4.58 6.11 -24.69
C THR A 310 5.10 7.35 -23.96
N GLU A 311 4.22 8.12 -23.32
CA GLU A 311 4.61 9.27 -22.49
C GLU A 311 5.14 8.83 -21.13
N LEU A 312 4.60 7.74 -20.56
CA LEU A 312 5.03 7.17 -19.29
C LEU A 312 6.37 6.42 -19.36
N ILE A 313 6.83 6.08 -20.57
CA ILE A 313 8.10 5.36 -20.80
C ILE A 313 9.06 6.12 -21.72
N ALA A 314 8.92 7.45 -21.80
CA ALA A 314 9.60 8.29 -22.81
C ALA A 314 11.14 8.30 -22.71
N GLY A 315 11.72 7.82 -21.61
CA GLY A 315 13.16 7.63 -21.41
C GLY A 315 13.45 6.56 -20.35
N ASP A 316 14.74 6.23 -20.17
CA ASP A 316 15.15 5.15 -19.24
C ASP A 316 14.70 5.38 -17.78
N PRO A 317 14.83 6.59 -17.18
CA PRO A 317 14.32 6.84 -15.82
C PRO A 317 12.80 6.70 -15.72
N ASP A 318 12.06 7.11 -16.77
CA ASP A 318 10.61 7.02 -16.82
C ASP A 318 10.17 5.55 -16.92
N LEU A 319 10.85 4.75 -17.75
CA LEU A 319 10.60 3.31 -17.85
C LEU A 319 10.89 2.58 -16.53
N VAL A 320 11.94 2.97 -15.81
CA VAL A 320 12.23 2.44 -14.47
C VAL A 320 11.10 2.79 -13.51
N ALA A 321 10.69 4.06 -13.43
CA ALA A 321 9.58 4.45 -12.58
C ALA A 321 8.26 3.75 -12.95
N PHE A 322 8.00 3.54 -14.24
CA PHE A 322 6.85 2.77 -14.73
C PHE A 322 6.85 1.33 -14.19
N ARG A 323 7.98 0.62 -14.34
CA ARG A 323 8.15 -0.76 -13.87
C ARG A 323 8.05 -0.86 -12.35
N ASP A 324 8.65 0.09 -11.66
CA ASP A 324 8.72 0.07 -10.20
C ASP A 324 7.33 0.29 -9.59
N PHE A 325 6.59 1.31 -10.05
CA PHE A 325 5.39 1.82 -9.38
C PHE A 325 4.05 1.51 -10.07
N PHE A 326 4.02 1.21 -11.37
CA PHE A 326 2.76 1.09 -12.13
C PHE A 326 2.49 -0.33 -12.64
N GLU A 327 3.52 -1.05 -13.08
CA GLU A 327 3.37 -2.35 -13.74
C GLU A 327 2.56 -3.34 -12.88
N GLY A 328 2.93 -3.49 -11.61
CA GLY A 328 2.21 -4.39 -10.70
C GLY A 328 0.76 -3.98 -10.45
N ASN A 329 0.45 -2.68 -10.39
CA ASN A 329 -0.92 -2.19 -10.23
C ASN A 329 -1.77 -2.51 -11.46
N LEU A 330 -1.20 -2.36 -12.65
CA LEU A 330 -1.85 -2.69 -13.91
C LEU A 330 -2.04 -4.20 -14.07
N GLU A 331 -1.12 -5.03 -13.59
CA GLU A 331 -1.29 -6.48 -13.54
C GLU A 331 -2.46 -6.89 -12.64
N ASN A 332 -2.57 -6.31 -11.45
CA ASN A 332 -3.71 -6.54 -10.55
C ASN A 332 -5.03 -6.11 -11.22
N ALA A 333 -5.08 -4.90 -11.79
CA ALA A 333 -6.24 -4.39 -12.49
C ALA A 333 -6.64 -5.29 -13.67
N ARG A 334 -5.67 -5.76 -14.45
CA ARG A 334 -5.89 -6.73 -15.54
C ARG A 334 -6.48 -8.04 -15.02
N ALA A 335 -5.96 -8.58 -13.91
CA ALA A 335 -6.48 -9.81 -13.31
C ALA A 335 -7.97 -9.66 -12.99
N TYR A 336 -8.36 -8.55 -12.37
CA TYR A 336 -9.77 -8.24 -12.10
C TYR A 336 -10.61 -8.08 -13.37
N LEU A 337 -10.17 -7.22 -14.30
CA LEU A 337 -10.93 -6.89 -15.51
C LEU A 337 -11.05 -8.05 -16.50
N SER A 338 -10.18 -9.06 -16.40
CA SER A 338 -10.23 -10.26 -17.25
C SER A 338 -11.36 -11.23 -16.89
N ALA A 339 -11.85 -11.21 -15.65
CA ALA A 339 -12.92 -12.07 -15.19
C ALA A 339 -13.77 -11.43 -14.07
N PRO A 340 -14.38 -10.25 -14.30
CA PRO A 340 -15.08 -9.48 -13.25
C PRO A 340 -16.31 -10.19 -12.67
N THR A 341 -16.83 -11.22 -13.35
CA THR A 341 -17.95 -12.04 -12.88
C THR A 341 -17.53 -13.23 -12.01
N GLU A 342 -16.24 -13.55 -11.98
CA GLU A 342 -15.68 -14.66 -11.19
C GLU A 342 -15.23 -14.20 -9.80
N PHE A 343 -15.07 -12.89 -9.61
CA PHE A 343 -14.67 -12.28 -8.35
C PHE A 343 -15.81 -11.45 -7.77
N ASN A 344 -16.14 -11.70 -6.51
CA ASN A 344 -17.04 -10.84 -5.74
C ASN A 344 -16.25 -10.05 -4.70
N PRO A 345 -15.75 -8.86 -5.04
CA PRO A 345 -14.95 -8.05 -4.13
C PRO A 345 -15.75 -7.54 -2.91
N LEU A 346 -17.09 -7.60 -2.97
CA LEU A 346 -18.00 -7.18 -1.91
C LEU A 346 -18.48 -8.36 -1.04
N ALA A 347 -18.02 -9.58 -1.31
CA ALA A 347 -18.37 -10.74 -0.50
C ALA A 347 -17.67 -10.66 0.86
N LEU A 348 -18.42 -10.23 1.88
CA LEU A 348 -18.01 -10.07 3.30
C LEU A 348 -17.40 -11.34 3.95
N ASN A 349 -17.43 -12.49 3.28
CA ASN A 349 -16.98 -13.78 3.78
C ASN A 349 -15.93 -14.48 2.92
N ASN A 350 -15.51 -13.90 1.79
CA ASN A 350 -14.47 -14.52 0.98
C ASN A 350 -13.09 -14.17 1.55
N ASN A 351 -12.59 -15.07 2.40
CA ASN A 351 -11.17 -15.17 2.76
C ASN A 351 -10.26 -15.51 1.55
N THR A 352 -10.75 -15.40 0.31
CA THR A 352 -10.01 -15.56 -0.93
C THR A 352 -9.79 -14.18 -1.52
N LEU A 353 -8.83 -13.46 -0.95
CA LEU A 353 -8.37 -12.17 -1.44
C LEU A 353 -7.13 -12.44 -2.30
N ASP A 354 -7.33 -12.44 -3.61
CA ASP A 354 -6.32 -12.68 -4.65
C ASP A 354 -5.98 -11.37 -5.39
N PHE A 355 -5.07 -11.45 -6.37
CA PHE A 355 -4.71 -10.34 -7.25
C PHE A 355 -5.92 -9.57 -7.84
N ALA A 356 -7.04 -10.26 -8.11
CA ALA A 356 -8.23 -9.62 -8.65
C ALA A 356 -8.95 -8.75 -7.61
N THR A 357 -8.92 -9.13 -6.33
CA THR A 357 -9.47 -8.29 -5.26
C THR A 357 -8.66 -7.02 -5.07
N ARG A 358 -7.32 -7.12 -5.13
CA ARG A 358 -6.41 -5.96 -5.15
C ARG A 358 -6.68 -5.06 -6.36
N GLY A 359 -6.85 -5.66 -7.53
CA GLY A 359 -7.15 -4.95 -8.77
C GLY A 359 -8.45 -4.15 -8.69
N TRP A 360 -9.51 -4.75 -8.15
CA TRP A 360 -10.76 -4.03 -7.93
C TRP A 360 -10.60 -2.89 -6.93
N GLY A 361 -9.96 -3.13 -5.78
CA GLY A 361 -9.74 -2.10 -4.77
C GLY A 361 -8.97 -0.90 -5.32
N TYR A 362 -7.89 -1.16 -6.06
CA TYR A 362 -7.12 -0.13 -6.73
C TYR A 362 -7.95 0.69 -7.72
N VAL A 363 -8.59 0.05 -8.71
CA VAL A 363 -9.35 0.77 -9.75
C VAL A 363 -10.54 1.53 -9.15
N PHE A 364 -11.22 0.95 -8.16
CA PHE A 364 -12.32 1.63 -7.48
C PHE A 364 -11.84 2.84 -6.69
N VAL A 365 -10.81 2.72 -5.85
CA VAL A 365 -10.31 3.84 -5.02
C VAL A 365 -9.69 4.94 -5.88
N ARG A 366 -9.04 4.58 -7.00
CA ARG A 366 -8.55 5.54 -8.00
C ARG A 366 -9.70 6.34 -8.63
N TRP A 367 -10.73 5.65 -9.14
CA TRP A 367 -11.94 6.29 -9.65
C TRP A 367 -12.62 7.18 -8.60
N PHE A 368 -12.71 6.68 -7.36
CA PHE A 368 -13.33 7.40 -6.26
C PHE A 368 -12.59 8.71 -5.95
N GLY A 369 -11.25 8.69 -5.98
CA GLY A 369 -10.40 9.88 -5.93
C GLY A 369 -10.70 10.87 -7.05
N ASP A 370 -10.80 10.39 -8.29
CA ASP A 370 -11.10 11.23 -9.45
C ASP A 370 -12.48 11.86 -9.43
N ARG A 371 -13.45 11.16 -8.84
CA ARG A 371 -14.85 11.57 -8.76
C ARG A 371 -15.13 12.51 -7.58
N TYR A 372 -14.59 12.21 -6.41
CA TYR A 372 -14.91 12.89 -5.15
C TYR A 372 -13.76 13.71 -4.57
N GLY A 373 -12.62 13.79 -5.24
CA GLY A 373 -11.55 14.75 -4.94
C GLY A 373 -11.50 15.92 -5.95
N PRO A 374 -12.50 16.83 -6.01
CA PRO A 374 -12.57 17.89 -7.01
C PRO A 374 -11.49 19.00 -6.85
N ALA A 375 -11.40 19.85 -7.89
CA ALA A 375 -10.16 20.35 -8.50
C ALA A 375 -9.40 21.52 -7.82
N GLY A 376 -8.10 21.29 -7.62
CA GLY A 376 -7.02 22.23 -7.98
C GLY A 376 -6.32 21.75 -9.27
N PRO A 377 -5.17 22.34 -9.71
CA PRO A 377 -4.33 21.64 -10.69
C PRO A 377 -4.07 20.22 -10.14
N GLY A 378 -4.33 19.19 -10.95
CA GLY A 378 -4.31 17.77 -10.52
C GLY A 378 -3.19 17.40 -9.53
N GLY A 379 -3.52 16.48 -8.62
CA GLY A 379 -2.77 16.06 -7.44
C GLY A 379 -1.30 15.62 -7.60
N ILE A 380 -0.73 15.35 -6.41
CA ILE A 380 0.62 15.62 -5.87
C ILE A 380 0.89 17.09 -5.49
N VAL A 381 -0.02 18.01 -5.79
CA VAL A 381 0.05 19.36 -5.21
C VAL A 381 -0.46 19.32 -3.77
N ALA A 382 0.33 19.85 -2.85
CA ALA A 382 -0.06 19.98 -1.45
C ALA A 382 -1.41 20.68 -1.29
N GLY A 383 -2.31 20.09 -0.51
CA GLY A 383 -3.68 20.58 -0.27
C GLY A 383 -4.67 20.26 -1.39
N SER A 384 -4.39 19.29 -2.27
CA SER A 384 -5.36 18.87 -3.30
C SER A 384 -6.59 18.19 -2.69
N GLY A 385 -7.75 18.32 -3.33
CA GLY A 385 -8.98 17.62 -2.91
C GLY A 385 -8.83 16.10 -2.93
N GLU A 386 -7.99 15.56 -3.81
CA GLU A 386 -7.65 14.14 -3.84
C GLU A 386 -6.86 13.71 -2.60
N ALA A 387 -5.80 14.46 -2.24
CA ALA A 387 -5.02 14.20 -1.03
C ALA A 387 -5.89 14.31 0.23
N ALA A 388 -6.79 15.30 0.28
CA ALA A 388 -7.77 15.42 1.37
C ALA A 388 -8.70 14.20 1.44
N LEU A 389 -9.20 13.71 0.30
CA LEU A 389 -10.06 12.53 0.24
C LEU A 389 -9.35 11.28 0.77
N TYR A 390 -8.13 11.01 0.28
CA TYR A 390 -7.37 9.83 0.68
C TYR A 390 -6.91 9.91 2.15
N ARG A 391 -6.66 11.10 2.68
CA ARG A 391 -6.39 11.33 4.10
C ARG A 391 -7.63 11.03 4.97
N GLU A 392 -8.81 11.49 4.56
CA GLU A 392 -10.06 11.15 5.26
C GLU A 392 -10.32 9.64 5.24
N LEU A 393 -10.08 8.97 4.11
CA LEU A 393 -10.22 7.50 4.01
C LEU A 393 -9.19 6.76 4.87
N ALA A 394 -7.94 7.22 4.91
CA ALA A 394 -6.90 6.64 5.73
C ALA A 394 -7.31 6.64 7.21
N VAL A 395 -7.80 7.76 7.74
CA VAL A 395 -8.16 7.86 9.17
C VAL A 395 -9.56 7.28 9.48
N GLY A 396 -10.50 7.36 8.55
CA GLY A 396 -11.91 7.04 8.79
C GLY A 396 -12.70 8.20 9.42
N GLY A 397 -12.16 9.41 9.36
CA GLY A 397 -12.70 10.60 10.03
C GLY A 397 -12.80 10.45 11.56
N PRO A 398 -13.54 11.35 12.26
CA PRO A 398 -13.65 11.33 13.72
C PRO A 398 -14.33 10.08 14.30
N GLY A 399 -15.08 9.34 13.47
CA GLY A 399 -15.77 8.11 13.84
C GLY A 399 -14.96 6.84 13.57
N TYR A 400 -13.76 6.95 12.98
CA TYR A 400 -12.94 5.82 12.52
C TYR A 400 -13.73 4.83 11.68
N LEU A 401 -14.53 5.34 10.74
CA LEU A 401 -15.37 4.55 9.86
C LEU A 401 -14.54 3.61 8.97
N PHE A 402 -15.21 2.58 8.45
CA PHE A 402 -14.65 1.56 7.57
C PHE A 402 -15.63 1.24 6.45
N GLY A 403 -15.13 0.59 5.40
CA GLY A 403 -15.93 0.10 4.29
C GLY A 403 -16.64 1.23 3.56
N TYR A 404 -17.85 0.95 3.10
CA TYR A 404 -18.64 1.94 2.37
C TYR A 404 -19.02 3.16 3.23
N GLU A 405 -19.14 3.02 4.55
CA GLU A 405 -19.48 4.16 5.42
C GLU A 405 -18.34 5.19 5.46
N ASN A 406 -17.09 4.70 5.43
CA ASN A 406 -15.91 5.55 5.29
C ASN A 406 -15.92 6.30 3.96
N LEU A 407 -16.20 5.60 2.85
CA LEU A 407 -16.29 6.19 1.52
C LEU A 407 -17.36 7.29 1.45
N LEU A 408 -18.59 6.99 1.87
CA LEU A 408 -19.67 7.97 1.86
C LEU A 408 -19.36 9.21 2.70
N ARG A 409 -18.72 9.02 3.85
CA ARG A 409 -18.29 10.13 4.71
C ARG A 409 -17.20 10.96 4.05
N ALA A 410 -16.18 10.34 3.45
CA ALA A 410 -15.10 11.06 2.77
C ALA A 410 -15.65 11.89 1.60
N ALA A 411 -16.56 11.34 0.80
CA ALA A 411 -17.25 12.08 -0.26
C ALA A 411 -18.05 13.28 0.29
N GLU A 412 -18.78 13.10 1.39
CA GLU A 412 -19.52 14.18 2.04
C GLU A 412 -18.58 15.29 2.54
N VAL A 413 -17.47 14.93 3.19
CA VAL A 413 -16.51 15.90 3.75
C VAL A 413 -15.80 16.69 2.67
N VAL A 414 -15.33 16.00 1.63
CA VAL A 414 -14.39 16.58 0.66
C VAL A 414 -15.11 17.14 -0.57
N ALA A 415 -16.10 16.41 -1.09
CA ALA A 415 -16.88 16.86 -2.25
C ALA A 415 -18.16 17.61 -1.85
N GLY A 416 -18.60 17.54 -0.59
CA GLY A 416 -19.91 18.07 -0.18
C GLY A 416 -21.08 17.25 -0.73
N GLU A 417 -20.82 16.00 -1.16
CA GLU A 417 -21.81 15.15 -1.81
C GLU A 417 -22.30 14.04 -0.88
N THR A 418 -23.62 13.95 -0.71
CA THR A 418 -24.27 12.86 0.03
C THR A 418 -24.96 11.92 -0.96
N SER A 419 -24.49 10.67 -1.01
CA SER A 419 -25.01 9.63 -1.91
C SER A 419 -25.37 8.36 -1.14
N ALA A 420 -26.30 7.55 -1.66
CA ALA A 420 -26.46 6.19 -1.16
C ALA A 420 -25.37 5.29 -1.75
N TRP A 421 -24.92 4.27 -1.02
CA TRP A 421 -23.89 3.35 -1.50
C TRP A 421 -24.25 2.68 -2.84
N GLY A 422 -25.53 2.33 -3.02
CA GLY A 422 -26.02 1.77 -4.28
C GLY A 422 -25.87 2.73 -5.48
N ASP A 423 -25.98 4.03 -5.25
CA ASP A 423 -25.81 5.04 -6.30
C ASP A 423 -24.33 5.19 -6.68
N VAL A 424 -23.43 5.20 -5.68
CA VAL A 424 -21.97 5.23 -5.91
C VAL A 424 -21.53 4.01 -6.72
N LEU A 425 -22.01 2.82 -6.36
CA LEU A 425 -21.70 1.61 -7.13
C LEU A 425 -22.28 1.65 -8.55
N ALA A 426 -23.53 2.10 -8.71
CA ALA A 426 -24.15 2.24 -10.03
C ALA A 426 -23.38 3.23 -10.90
N GLU A 427 -22.89 4.32 -10.32
CA GLU A 427 -22.04 5.30 -10.99
C GLU A 427 -20.72 4.67 -11.42
N TYR A 428 -19.97 4.01 -10.52
CA TYR A 428 -18.72 3.33 -10.84
C TYR A 428 -18.86 2.34 -12.01
N PHE A 429 -19.86 1.46 -11.95
CA PHE A 429 -20.07 0.44 -12.98
C PHE A 429 -20.63 1.00 -14.31
N SER A 430 -21.14 2.23 -14.31
CA SER A 430 -21.57 2.91 -15.54
C SER A 430 -20.47 3.79 -16.15
N ALA A 431 -19.58 4.35 -15.32
CA ALA A 431 -18.42 5.13 -15.76
C ALA A 431 -17.41 4.27 -16.54
N SER A 432 -17.19 3.01 -16.12
CA SER A 432 -16.31 2.07 -16.82
C SER A 432 -16.78 1.67 -18.22
N ALA A 433 -18.02 2.01 -18.60
CA ALA A 433 -18.58 1.75 -19.93
C ALA A 433 -18.46 2.96 -20.89
N ALA A 434 -17.87 4.08 -20.45
CA ALA A 434 -17.90 5.35 -21.18
C ALA A 434 -16.67 5.63 -22.07
N ASP A 435 -15.57 4.88 -21.96
CA ASP A 435 -14.28 5.26 -22.57
C ASP A 435 -14.00 4.67 -23.98
N ASP A 436 -14.86 3.78 -24.50
CA ASP A 436 -14.61 3.05 -25.76
C ASP A 436 -15.16 3.72 -27.04
N ALA A 437 -15.40 5.03 -27.04
CA ALA A 437 -16.03 5.70 -28.19
C ALA A 437 -15.25 6.93 -28.69
N ASN A 438 -13.96 6.80 -28.97
CA ASN A 438 -13.25 7.77 -29.82
C ASN A 438 -12.09 7.12 -30.62
N GLU A 439 -12.38 6.06 -31.36
CA GLU A 439 -11.60 5.72 -32.57
C GLU A 439 -12.56 5.35 -33.71
N ALA A 440 -12.94 6.35 -34.51
CA ALA A 440 -13.52 6.18 -35.84
C ALA A 440 -13.05 7.29 -36.78
#